data_AF-G4TYI4-F1
#
_entry.id   AF-G4TYI4-F1
#
_cell.length_a   1.000
_cell.length_b   1.000
_cell.length_c   1.000
_cell.angle_alpha   90.00
_cell.angle_beta   90.00
_cell.angle_gamma   90.00
#
_symmetry.space_group_name_H-M   'P 1'
#
loop_
_entity.id
_entity.type
_entity.pdbx_description
1 polymer ?
#
loop_
_entity_poly.entity_id
_entity_poly.type
_entity_poly.pdbx_seq_one_letter_code
_entity_poly.pdbx_strand_id
1 'polypeptide(L)'
;MAFSVPIQDSAPHIYISSLPFSPRKSVLHTEGLKEYMNSLIVTRGLEETFRELPRTLLGHQRSVTAVSFSPDGTRIVSGSWDRTIRQWDAETGQPLGEPLQGHEGEVMAIAFSPDGTRIVSGSSDSTIRQWDAETGQPLGEPLQGHESFVNTVACSPDGTQVVSGSIGRTIQISSSDNVSVCYGD
;
A
#
# COMPACT_ATOMS: atom_id res chain seq x y z
N MET A 1 10.45 19.37 33.68
CA MET A 1 10.45 18.30 32.67
C MET A 1 11.08 17.05 33.27
N ALA A 2 10.36 16.31 34.11
CA ALA A 2 10.96 15.30 35.00
C ALA A 2 10.91 13.85 34.49
N PHE A 3 10.37 13.62 33.30
CA PHE A 3 10.12 12.26 32.79
C PHE A 3 10.75 11.95 31.42
N SER A 4 11.41 12.90 30.74
CA SER A 4 11.97 12.64 29.41
C SER A 4 13.17 11.69 29.42
N VAL A 5 14.03 11.79 30.44
CA VAL A 5 15.27 10.99 30.54
C VAL A 5 14.98 9.51 30.91
N PRO A 6 14.11 9.18 31.88
CA PRO A 6 13.76 7.78 32.16
C PRO A 6 13.05 7.06 31.01
N ILE A 7 12.28 7.79 30.19
CA ILE A 7 11.58 7.23 29.03
C ILE A 7 12.56 6.89 27.89
N GLN A 8 13.62 7.70 27.70
CA GLN A 8 14.65 7.44 26.70
C GLN A 8 15.55 6.24 27.04
N ASP A 9 15.88 6.05 28.33
CA ASP A 9 16.81 4.99 28.77
C ASP A 9 16.13 3.70 29.21
N SER A 10 14.79 3.67 29.29
CA SER A 10 14.07 2.55 29.89
C SER A 10 12.91 2.06 29.02
N ALA A 11 13.17 1.77 27.75
CA ALA A 11 12.20 1.07 26.89
C ALA A 11 11.46 -0.16 27.52
N PRO A 12 12.01 -0.93 28.49
CA PRO A 12 11.30 -2.07 29.08
C PRO A 12 9.97 -1.73 29.76
N HIS A 13 9.81 -0.57 30.41
CA HIS A 13 8.57 -0.28 31.13
C HIS A 13 7.37 -0.11 30.19
N ILE A 14 7.60 0.38 28.96
CA ILE A 14 6.58 0.47 27.93
C ILE A 14 6.16 -0.93 27.48
N TYR A 15 7.12 -1.81 27.20
CA TYR A 15 6.81 -3.19 26.77
C TYR A 15 6.12 -3.99 27.87
N ILE A 16 6.59 -3.92 29.12
CA ILE A 16 5.98 -4.64 30.25
C ILE A 16 4.54 -4.17 30.49
N SER A 17 4.25 -2.87 30.33
CA SER A 17 2.88 -2.35 30.47
C SER A 17 1.93 -2.80 29.36
N SER A 18 2.47 -3.18 28.19
CA SER A 18 1.70 -3.68 27.04
C SER A 18 1.47 -5.21 27.07
N LEU A 19 2.26 -5.97 27.83
CA LEU A 19 2.14 -7.43 27.94
C LEU A 19 0.70 -7.91 28.29
N PRO A 20 0.01 -7.31 29.29
CA PRO A 20 -1.37 -7.68 29.64
C PRO A 20 -2.38 -7.50 28.50
N PHE A 21 -2.04 -6.68 27.50
CA PHE A 21 -2.87 -6.32 26.36
C PHE A 21 -2.54 -7.13 25.10
N SER A 22 -1.51 -7.97 25.13
CA SER A 22 -1.19 -8.88 24.03
C SER A 22 -2.17 -10.07 23.97
N PRO A 23 -2.47 -10.66 22.80
CA PRO A 23 -3.47 -11.72 22.69
C PRO A 23 -3.16 -12.94 23.58
N ARG A 24 -4.17 -13.52 24.21
CA ARG A 24 -4.00 -14.49 25.31
C ARG A 24 -3.17 -15.73 24.97
N LYS A 25 -3.26 -16.21 23.74
CA LYS A 25 -2.51 -17.39 23.25
C LYS A 25 -1.18 -17.02 22.59
N SER A 26 -0.83 -15.74 22.51
CA SER A 26 0.48 -15.32 22.05
C SER A 26 1.58 -15.78 23.02
N VAL A 27 2.73 -16.17 22.48
CA VAL A 27 3.93 -16.48 23.28
C VAL A 27 4.31 -15.30 24.18
N LEU A 28 4.12 -14.07 23.70
CA LEU A 28 4.37 -12.86 24.50
C LEU A 28 3.47 -12.80 25.74
N HIS A 29 2.19 -13.20 25.62
CA HIS A 29 1.25 -13.19 26.73
C HIS A 29 1.54 -14.34 27.71
N THR A 30 1.74 -15.56 27.19
CA THR A 30 1.89 -16.75 28.03
C THR A 30 3.24 -16.85 28.70
N GLU A 31 4.33 -16.43 28.05
CA GLU A 31 5.68 -16.44 28.64
C GLU A 31 5.96 -15.13 29.40
N GLY A 32 5.54 -13.98 28.85
CA GLY A 32 5.77 -12.69 29.49
C GLY A 32 5.08 -12.56 30.87
N LEU A 33 3.87 -13.10 31.03
CA LEU A 33 3.20 -13.10 32.34
C LEU A 33 3.80 -14.09 33.36
N LYS A 34 4.49 -15.15 32.89
CA LYS A 34 5.25 -16.05 33.79
C LYS A 34 6.49 -15.36 34.33
N GLU A 35 7.15 -14.57 33.50
CA GLU A 35 8.37 -13.84 33.87
C GLU A 35 8.04 -12.61 34.75
N TYR A 36 6.88 -11.98 34.53
CA TYR A 36 6.41 -10.81 35.28
C TYR A 36 5.07 -11.07 36.01
N MET A 37 5.09 -11.93 37.03
CA MET A 37 3.88 -12.39 37.75
C MET A 37 3.09 -11.28 38.49
N ASN A 38 3.69 -10.12 38.78
CA ASN A 38 3.02 -8.99 39.45
C ASN A 38 2.57 -7.91 38.45
N SER A 39 2.15 -8.32 37.26
CA SER A 39 1.64 -7.41 36.22
C SER A 39 0.11 -7.38 36.20
N LEU A 40 -0.45 -6.36 35.56
CA LEU A 40 -1.89 -6.23 35.37
C LEU A 40 -2.43 -7.44 34.59
N ILE A 41 -3.64 -7.91 34.88
CA ILE A 41 -4.28 -8.98 34.10
C ILE A 41 -5.61 -8.46 33.55
N VAL A 42 -5.73 -8.46 32.22
CA VAL A 42 -6.98 -8.10 31.54
C VAL A 42 -7.89 -9.34 31.49
N THR A 43 -8.94 -9.34 32.32
CA THR A 43 -9.83 -10.49 32.48
C THR A 43 -10.96 -10.55 31.44
N ARG A 44 -11.25 -9.44 30.74
CA ARG A 44 -12.29 -9.36 29.70
C ARG A 44 -11.85 -8.45 28.55
N GLY A 45 -12.35 -8.73 27.34
CA GLY A 45 -12.14 -7.86 26.16
C GLY A 45 -10.79 -8.02 25.46
N LEU A 46 -10.02 -9.05 25.79
CA LEU A 46 -8.76 -9.36 25.12
C LEU A 46 -8.97 -10.38 24.00
N GLU A 47 -8.34 -10.15 22.85
CA GLU A 47 -8.34 -11.14 21.76
C GLU A 47 -7.60 -12.41 22.18
N GLU A 48 -8.09 -13.57 21.77
CA GLU A 48 -7.49 -14.86 22.11
C GLU A 48 -6.21 -15.13 21.30
N THR A 49 -6.18 -14.70 20.04
CA THR A 49 -5.05 -14.80 19.12
C THR A 49 -4.90 -13.48 18.39
N PHE A 50 -3.72 -13.19 17.84
CA PHE A 50 -3.65 -12.18 16.79
C PHE A 50 -4.64 -12.56 15.70
N ARG A 51 -5.39 -11.58 15.18
CA ARG A 51 -6.29 -11.80 14.05
C ARG A 51 -5.54 -12.49 12.91
N GLU A 52 -6.04 -13.64 12.48
CA GLU A 52 -5.52 -14.34 11.31
C GLU A 52 -6.00 -13.60 10.07
N LEU A 53 -5.16 -12.69 9.55
CA LEU A 53 -5.37 -12.13 8.22
C LEU A 53 -5.30 -13.27 7.19
N PRO A 54 -6.11 -13.23 6.11
CA PRO A 54 -5.93 -14.17 5.02
C PRO A 54 -4.50 -14.04 4.50
N ARG A 55 -3.75 -15.15 4.56
CA ARG A 55 -2.33 -15.16 4.20
C ARG A 55 -2.07 -14.92 2.71
N THR A 56 -3.10 -14.92 1.87
CA THR A 56 -3.00 -14.81 0.41
C THR A 56 -4.27 -14.18 -0.16
N LEU A 57 -4.10 -13.15 -1.00
CA LEU A 57 -5.18 -12.49 -1.74
C LEU A 57 -5.31 -13.15 -3.11
N LEU A 58 -6.49 -13.71 -3.41
CA LEU A 58 -6.75 -14.45 -4.66
C LEU A 58 -7.74 -13.66 -5.53
N GLY A 59 -7.42 -13.48 -6.82
CA GLY A 59 -8.35 -12.87 -7.77
C GLY A 59 -7.75 -12.54 -9.14
N HIS A 60 -6.45 -12.23 -9.20
CA HIS A 60 -5.76 -12.07 -10.48
C HIS A 60 -5.65 -13.41 -11.23
N GLN A 61 -5.74 -13.35 -12.56
CA GLN A 61 -5.71 -14.52 -13.45
C GLN A 61 -4.30 -14.80 -14.00
N ARG A 62 -3.36 -13.88 -13.79
CA ARG A 62 -1.94 -14.02 -14.16
C ARG A 62 -1.06 -13.41 -13.07
N SER A 63 0.26 -13.48 -13.26
CA SER A 63 1.26 -12.96 -12.32
C SER A 63 0.95 -11.55 -11.84
N VAL A 64 1.00 -11.34 -10.53
CA VAL A 64 0.98 -10.02 -9.91
C VAL A 64 2.38 -9.45 -9.97
N THR A 65 2.52 -8.26 -10.53
CA THR A 65 3.81 -7.62 -10.83
C THR A 65 4.11 -6.44 -9.92
N ALA A 66 3.08 -5.79 -9.42
CA ALA A 66 3.19 -4.60 -8.58
C ALA A 66 2.13 -4.63 -7.49
N VAL A 67 2.51 -4.17 -6.30
CA VAL A 67 1.63 -4.02 -5.14
C VAL A 67 1.98 -2.73 -4.41
N SER A 68 0.99 -2.07 -3.81
CA SER A 68 1.18 -0.88 -2.99
C SER A 68 0.12 -0.78 -1.91
N PHE A 69 0.49 -0.25 -0.74
CA PHE A 69 -0.46 0.13 0.31
C PHE A 69 -0.93 1.56 0.09
N SER A 70 -2.18 1.84 0.46
CA SER A 70 -2.63 3.22 0.61
C SER A 70 -1.87 3.90 1.76
N PRO A 71 -1.74 5.23 1.75
CA PRO A 71 -1.00 5.97 2.78
C PRO A 71 -1.53 5.79 4.20
N ASP A 72 -2.83 5.56 4.35
CA ASP A 72 -3.50 5.25 5.63
C ASP A 72 -3.42 3.76 6.01
N GLY A 73 -2.87 2.91 5.13
CA GLY A 73 -2.70 1.48 5.33
C GLY A 73 -3.98 0.65 5.28
N THR A 74 -5.13 1.25 4.94
CA THR A 74 -6.43 0.57 4.95
C THR A 74 -6.72 -0.21 3.67
N ARG A 75 -6.05 0.13 2.57
CA ARG A 75 -6.22 -0.49 1.26
C ARG A 75 -4.89 -1.00 0.71
N ILE A 76 -4.98 -2.07 -0.07
CA ILE A 76 -3.91 -2.58 -0.92
C ILE A 76 -4.37 -2.44 -2.36
N VAL A 77 -3.47 -2.07 -3.26
CA VAL A 77 -3.70 -2.15 -4.70
C VAL A 77 -2.67 -3.06 -5.35
N SER A 78 -3.08 -3.85 -6.34
CA SER A 78 -2.22 -4.75 -7.09
C SER A 78 -2.43 -4.62 -8.59
N GLY A 79 -1.34 -4.67 -9.37
CA GLY A 79 -1.33 -4.73 -10.82
C GLY A 79 -0.85 -6.09 -11.33
N SER A 80 -1.37 -6.55 -12.47
CA SER A 80 -1.09 -7.88 -13.00
C SER A 80 -0.91 -7.93 -14.52
N TRP A 81 -0.27 -9.01 -14.97
CA TRP A 81 -0.23 -9.45 -16.36
C TRP A 81 -1.59 -9.81 -16.96
N ASP A 82 -2.64 -9.92 -16.15
CA ASP A 82 -4.02 -10.03 -16.63
C ASP A 82 -4.61 -8.69 -17.10
N ARG A 83 -3.78 -7.62 -17.10
CA ARG A 83 -4.10 -6.25 -17.54
C ARG A 83 -5.05 -5.50 -16.60
N THR A 84 -5.34 -6.08 -15.44
CA THR A 84 -6.23 -5.47 -14.45
C THR A 84 -5.45 -4.94 -13.27
N ILE A 85 -6.09 -4.00 -12.59
CA ILE A 85 -5.71 -3.55 -11.26
C ILE A 85 -6.80 -3.98 -10.30
N ARG A 86 -6.44 -4.43 -9.10
CA ARG A 86 -7.40 -4.80 -8.05
C ARG A 86 -7.10 -4.04 -6.78
N GLN A 87 -8.16 -3.64 -6.09
CA GLN A 87 -8.10 -3.07 -4.75
C GLN A 87 -8.56 -4.11 -3.74
N TRP A 88 -7.97 -4.05 -2.54
CA TRP A 88 -8.25 -4.97 -1.45
C TRP A 88 -8.32 -4.20 -0.14
N ASP A 89 -9.20 -4.64 0.73
CA ASP A 89 -9.23 -4.20 2.11
C ASP A 89 -8.04 -4.84 2.85
N ALA A 90 -7.18 -4.02 3.45
CA ALA A 90 -5.95 -4.49 4.07
C ALA A 90 -6.18 -5.31 5.35
N GLU A 91 -7.33 -5.11 6.01
CA GLU A 91 -7.68 -5.75 7.27
C GLU A 91 -8.38 -7.11 7.06
N THR A 92 -9.14 -7.25 5.99
CA THR A 92 -9.96 -8.43 5.71
C THR A 92 -9.45 -9.23 4.52
N GLY A 93 -8.59 -8.64 3.68
CA GLY A 93 -8.13 -9.21 2.43
C GLY A 93 -9.23 -9.39 1.37
N GLN A 94 -10.40 -8.80 1.57
CA GLN A 94 -11.49 -8.89 0.62
C GLN A 94 -11.26 -7.92 -0.55
N PRO A 95 -11.64 -8.29 -1.78
CA PRO A 95 -11.57 -7.37 -2.91
C PRO A 95 -12.53 -6.18 -2.70
N LEU A 96 -12.04 -4.98 -2.97
CA LEU A 96 -12.81 -3.75 -2.96
C LEU A 96 -13.27 -3.43 -4.39
N GLY A 97 -14.52 -3.81 -4.70
CA GLY A 97 -15.12 -3.58 -6.00
C GLY A 97 -14.62 -4.51 -7.11
N GLU A 98 -14.97 -4.16 -8.34
CA GLU A 98 -14.56 -4.87 -9.55
C GLU A 98 -13.12 -4.51 -9.95
N PRO A 99 -12.42 -5.39 -10.70
CA PRO A 99 -11.09 -5.06 -11.23
C PRO A 99 -11.15 -3.81 -12.12
N LEU A 100 -10.21 -2.89 -11.92
CA LEU A 100 -10.09 -1.70 -12.73
C LEU A 100 -9.49 -2.12 -14.08
N GLN A 101 -10.25 -1.87 -15.15
CA GLN A 101 -9.91 -2.25 -16.52
C GLN A 101 -9.72 -1.00 -17.37
N GLY A 102 -8.78 -1.07 -18.31
CA GLY A 102 -8.53 0.00 -19.28
C GLY A 102 -7.15 -0.08 -19.90
N HIS A 103 -6.16 -0.65 -19.22
CA HIS A 103 -4.89 -0.98 -19.86
C HIS A 103 -5.08 -2.06 -20.93
N GLU A 104 -4.48 -1.85 -22.10
CA GLU A 104 -4.49 -2.82 -23.20
C GLU A 104 -3.31 -3.80 -23.08
N GLY A 105 -2.32 -3.41 -22.27
CA GLY A 105 -1.13 -4.18 -21.93
C GLY A 105 -1.14 -4.66 -20.49
N GLU A 106 -0.08 -5.40 -20.15
CA GLU A 106 0.15 -5.90 -18.81
C GLU A 106 0.48 -4.74 -17.87
N VAL A 107 -0.13 -4.70 -16.68
CA VAL A 107 0.19 -3.68 -15.68
C VAL A 107 1.52 -4.05 -15.04
N MET A 108 2.51 -3.16 -15.10
CA MET A 108 3.87 -3.43 -14.62
C MET A 108 4.21 -2.67 -13.34
N ALA A 109 3.58 -1.53 -13.11
CA ALA A 109 3.87 -0.66 -12.00
C ALA A 109 2.59 -0.04 -11.43
N ILE A 110 2.58 0.21 -10.13
CA ILE A 110 1.45 0.83 -9.44
C ILE A 110 1.91 1.65 -8.25
N ALA A 111 1.23 2.76 -7.97
CA ALA A 111 1.46 3.59 -6.80
C ALA A 111 0.16 4.28 -6.36
N PHE A 112 0.02 4.52 -5.06
CA PHE A 112 -0.95 5.47 -4.55
C PHE A 112 -0.39 6.90 -4.58
N SER A 113 -1.27 7.88 -4.75
CA SER A 113 -0.96 9.27 -4.38
C SER A 113 -0.76 9.38 -2.85
N PRO A 114 0.01 10.38 -2.38
CA PRO A 114 0.27 10.56 -0.94
C PRO A 114 -0.99 10.87 -0.12
N ASP A 115 -2.01 11.46 -0.74
CA ASP A 115 -3.33 11.70 -0.13
C ASP A 115 -4.26 10.47 -0.18
N GLY A 116 -3.85 9.40 -0.86
CA GLY A 116 -4.60 8.16 -0.99
C GLY A 116 -5.84 8.24 -1.88
N THR A 117 -6.06 9.37 -2.56
CA THR A 117 -7.26 9.60 -3.40
C THR A 117 -7.11 9.04 -4.80
N ARG A 118 -5.89 8.82 -5.26
CA ARG A 118 -5.58 8.38 -6.62
C ARG A 118 -4.67 7.16 -6.64
N ILE A 119 -4.87 6.34 -7.66
CA ILE A 119 -3.98 5.24 -8.04
C ILE A 119 -3.36 5.62 -9.38
N VAL A 120 -2.06 5.41 -9.52
CA VAL A 120 -1.32 5.59 -10.76
C VAL A 120 -0.75 4.26 -11.20
N SER A 121 -0.89 3.92 -12.48
CA SER A 121 -0.40 2.67 -13.04
C SER A 121 0.40 2.87 -14.31
N GLY A 122 1.46 2.08 -14.47
CA GLY A 122 2.25 1.97 -15.69
C GLY A 122 2.11 0.59 -16.33
N SER A 123 2.08 0.54 -17.66
CA SER A 123 1.77 -0.67 -18.41
C SER A 123 2.71 -0.94 -19.58
N SER A 124 2.70 -2.18 -20.05
CA SER A 124 3.36 -2.61 -21.29
C SER A 124 2.69 -2.05 -22.56
N ASP A 125 1.53 -1.39 -22.44
CA ASP A 125 0.94 -0.59 -23.52
C ASP A 125 1.61 0.78 -23.70
N SER A 126 2.68 1.05 -22.95
CA SER A 126 3.46 2.30 -22.96
C SER A 126 2.68 3.52 -22.45
N THR A 127 1.56 3.30 -21.76
CA THR A 127 0.76 4.38 -21.15
C THR A 127 0.87 4.38 -19.64
N ILE A 128 0.58 5.55 -19.06
CA ILE A 128 0.33 5.72 -17.63
C ILE A 128 -1.15 6.07 -17.48
N ARG A 129 -1.84 5.45 -16.52
CA ARG A 129 -3.24 5.77 -16.21
C ARG A 129 -3.37 6.21 -14.76
N GLN A 130 -4.31 7.12 -14.54
CA GLN A 130 -4.73 7.55 -13.21
C GLN A 130 -6.14 7.06 -12.94
N TRP A 131 -6.40 6.67 -11.70
CA TRP A 131 -7.69 6.14 -11.27
C TRP A 131 -8.09 6.81 -9.96
N ASP A 132 -9.37 7.05 -9.81
CA ASP A 132 -9.95 7.45 -8.53
C ASP A 132 -9.95 6.24 -7.60
N ALA A 133 -9.30 6.36 -6.44
CA ALA A 133 -9.10 5.25 -5.53
C ALA A 133 -10.42 4.74 -4.92
N GLU A 134 -11.42 5.61 -4.78
CA GLU A 134 -12.68 5.26 -4.13
C GLU A 134 -13.64 4.58 -5.10
N THR A 135 -13.78 5.13 -6.30
CA THR A 135 -14.74 4.68 -7.31
C THR A 135 -14.14 3.67 -8.29
N GLY A 136 -12.81 3.61 -8.40
CA GLY A 136 -12.10 2.81 -9.40
C GLY A 136 -12.22 3.34 -10.81
N GLN A 137 -12.79 4.54 -11.02
CA GLN A 137 -12.96 5.12 -12.34
C GLN A 137 -11.67 5.76 -12.86
N PRO A 138 -11.41 5.73 -14.18
CA PRO A 138 -10.26 6.41 -14.75
C PRO A 138 -10.40 7.94 -14.62
N LEU A 139 -9.32 8.59 -14.17
CA LEU A 139 -9.21 10.05 -14.06
C LEU A 139 -8.60 10.64 -15.34
N GLY A 140 -9.42 10.70 -16.39
CA GLY A 140 -9.04 11.25 -17.69
C GLY A 140 -8.42 10.23 -18.64
N GLU A 141 -7.82 10.76 -19.71
CA GLU A 141 -7.19 9.96 -20.77
C GLU A 141 -5.81 9.42 -20.33
N PRO A 142 -5.36 8.29 -20.89
CA PRO A 142 -4.03 7.75 -20.61
C PRO A 142 -2.94 8.76 -20.98
N LEU A 143 -1.96 8.95 -20.08
CA LEU A 143 -0.79 9.76 -20.36
C LEU A 143 0.11 8.95 -21.31
N GLN A 144 0.33 9.52 -22.49
CA GLN A 144 1.20 8.98 -23.52
C GLN A 144 2.52 9.75 -23.56
N GLY A 145 3.55 9.13 -24.12
CA GLY A 145 4.85 9.76 -24.32
C GLY A 145 6.02 8.79 -24.25
N HIS A 146 5.87 7.66 -23.54
CA HIS A 146 6.85 6.60 -23.60
C HIS A 146 6.69 5.78 -24.89
N GLU A 147 7.81 5.41 -25.50
CA GLU A 147 7.84 4.55 -26.71
C GLU A 147 7.96 3.06 -26.36
N SER A 148 7.99 2.72 -25.06
CA SER A 148 8.15 1.36 -24.56
C SER A 148 7.54 1.21 -23.17
N PHE A 149 7.59 0.00 -22.62
CA PHE A 149 6.88 -0.41 -21.40
C PHE A 149 7.23 0.48 -20.21
N VAL A 150 6.20 0.96 -19.51
CA VAL A 150 6.35 1.75 -18.29
C VAL A 150 6.47 0.79 -17.12
N ASN A 151 7.68 0.60 -16.60
CA ASN A 151 7.99 -0.40 -15.60
C ASN A 151 8.10 0.16 -14.18
N THR A 152 8.06 1.48 -14.02
CA THR A 152 8.07 2.13 -12.70
C THR A 152 7.26 3.43 -12.74
N VAL A 153 6.57 3.71 -11.64
CA VAL A 153 5.83 4.96 -11.41
C VAL A 153 6.00 5.40 -9.96
N ALA A 154 6.01 6.71 -9.71
CA ALA A 154 6.03 7.29 -8.38
C ALA A 154 5.29 8.63 -8.38
N CYS A 155 4.65 8.96 -7.24
CA CYS A 155 4.05 10.28 -7.03
C CYS A 155 4.99 11.16 -6.19
N SER A 156 5.00 12.47 -6.46
CA SER A 156 5.66 13.44 -5.58
C SER A 156 4.99 13.48 -4.21
N PRO A 157 5.68 13.88 -3.14
CA PRO A 157 5.11 13.93 -1.78
C PRO A 157 3.91 14.87 -1.63
N ASP A 158 3.81 15.90 -2.47
CA ASP A 158 2.66 16.82 -2.51
C ASP A 158 1.52 16.31 -3.42
N GLY A 159 1.71 15.18 -4.10
CA GLY A 159 0.74 14.57 -4.99
C GLY A 159 0.55 15.28 -6.33
N THR A 160 1.30 16.34 -6.62
CA THR A 160 1.11 17.17 -7.83
C THR A 160 1.80 16.64 -9.06
N GLN A 161 2.77 15.73 -8.91
CA GLN A 161 3.57 15.19 -10.00
C GLN A 161 3.61 13.67 -9.97
N VAL A 162 3.65 13.09 -11.16
CA VAL A 162 3.90 11.68 -11.40
C VAL A 162 5.19 11.55 -12.21
N VAL A 163 6.11 10.75 -11.71
CA VAL A 163 7.33 10.35 -12.42
C VAL A 163 7.18 8.90 -12.88
N SER A 164 7.59 8.63 -14.11
CA SER A 164 7.55 7.31 -14.72
C SER A 164 8.86 6.98 -15.41
N GLY A 165 9.25 5.71 -15.36
CA GLY A 165 10.41 5.18 -16.06
C GLY A 165 9.99 4.09 -17.03
N SER A 166 10.65 4.07 -18.19
CA SER A 166 10.39 3.10 -19.26
C SER A 166 11.64 2.31 -19.65
N ILE A 167 11.44 1.07 -20.08
CA ILE A 167 12.48 0.22 -20.70
C ILE A 167 13.09 0.91 -21.93
N GLY A 168 12.35 1.81 -22.57
CA GLY A 168 12.80 2.68 -23.66
C GLY A 168 13.86 3.71 -23.25
N ARG A 169 14.42 3.61 -22.05
CA ARG A 169 15.50 4.47 -21.50
C ARG A 169 15.05 5.92 -21.29
N THR A 170 13.75 6.13 -21.12
CA THR A 170 13.16 7.45 -20.88
C THR A 170 12.58 7.54 -19.48
N ILE A 171 12.71 8.72 -18.89
CA ILE A 171 12.00 9.12 -17.67
C ILE A 171 11.09 10.27 -18.05
N GLN A 172 9.83 10.22 -17.62
CA GLN A 172 8.88 11.31 -17.83
C GLN A 172 8.38 11.82 -16.49
N ILE A 173 8.19 13.14 -16.41
CA ILE A 173 7.54 13.82 -15.30
C ILE A 173 6.29 14.46 -15.88
N SER A 174 5.15 14.19 -15.25
CA SER A 174 3.84 14.71 -15.64
C SER A 174 3.16 15.36 -14.44
N SER A 175 2.40 16.43 -14.68
CA SER A 175 1.53 16.98 -13.64
C SER A 175 0.32 16.06 -13.47
N SER A 176 -0.08 15.88 -12.21
CA SER A 176 -1.25 15.10 -11.84
C SER A 176 -2.55 15.71 -12.36
N ASP A 177 -2.53 17.01 -12.68
CA ASP A 177 -3.72 17.81 -13.01
C ASP A 177 -3.87 18.08 -14.51
N ASN A 178 -2.82 17.89 -15.31
CA ASN A 178 -2.88 17.78 -16.78
C ASN A 178 -1.48 17.56 -17.40
N VAL A 179 -1.48 16.82 -18.51
CA VAL A 179 -0.33 16.40 -19.32
C VAL A 179 0.52 17.60 -19.77
N SER A 180 1.72 17.74 -19.21
CA SER A 180 2.82 18.42 -19.91
C SER A 180 4.06 17.55 -19.85
N VAL A 181 4.30 16.83 -20.94
CA VAL A 181 5.54 16.09 -21.17
C VAL A 181 6.62 17.12 -21.41
N CYS A 182 7.49 17.36 -20.43
CA CYS A 182 8.68 18.17 -20.66
C CYS A 182 9.66 17.33 -21.48
N TYR A 183 9.74 17.58 -22.78
CA TYR A 183 10.86 17.12 -23.59
C TYR A 183 12.10 17.94 -23.21
N GLY A 184 13.14 17.28 -22.71
CA GLY A 184 14.47 17.87 -22.60
C GLY A 184 15.24 17.56 -23.88
N ASP A 185 15.66 18.62 -24.59
CA ASP A 185 16.62 18.58 -25.70
C ASP A 185 18.03 18.16 -25.24
#